data_AF-A0A251UYC2-F1
#
_entry.id   AF-A0A251UYC2-F1
#
_cell.length_a   1.000
_cell.length_b   1.000
_cell.length_c   1.000
_cell.angle_alpha   90.00
_cell.angle_beta   90.00
_cell.angle_gamma   90.00
#
_symmetry.space_group_name_H-M   'P 1'
#
loop_
_entity.id
_entity.type
_entity.pdbx_description
1 polymer ?
#
loop_
_entity_poly.entity_id
_entity_poly.type
_entity_poly.pdbx_seq_one_letter_code
_entity_poly.pdbx_strand_id
1 'polypeptide(L)'
;MTPELLLFLILLCLYHKGTLSLKFLDQVPQLDAEIVVGGLISCMVIGAKSKNPAIWVLAAEPKGADDATQFKAYAKMITLSQTNTIDDRL
;
A
#
# COMPACT_ATOMS: atom_id res chain seq x y z
N MET A 1 -17.46 1.82 -14.44
CA MET A 1 -16.54 2.87 -13.94
C MET A 1 -15.59 3.21 -15.07
N THR A 2 -15.60 4.44 -15.59
CA THR A 2 -14.73 4.81 -16.73
C THR A 2 -13.26 4.87 -16.28
N PRO A 3 -12.29 4.54 -17.14
CA PRO A 3 -10.87 4.52 -16.79
C PRO A 3 -10.36 5.89 -16.27
N GLU A 4 -10.99 6.99 -16.67
CA GLU A 4 -10.69 8.34 -16.21
C GLU A 4 -11.08 8.54 -14.73
N LEU A 5 -12.24 8.02 -14.32
CA LEU A 5 -12.70 8.05 -12.93
C LEU A 5 -11.82 7.18 -12.03
N LEU A 6 -11.34 6.05 -12.56
CA LEU A 6 -10.37 5.19 -11.86
C LEU A 6 -9.03 5.92 -11.67
N LEU A 7 -8.54 6.62 -12.69
CA LEU A 7 -7.31 7.41 -12.61
C LEU A 7 -7.44 8.56 -11.61
N PHE A 8 -8.59 9.24 -11.59
CA PHE A 8 -8.89 10.28 -10.59
C PHE A 8 -9.00 9.73 -9.17
N LEU A 9 -9.61 8.55 -8.98
CA LEU A 9 -9.72 7.91 -7.66
C LEU A 9 -8.33 7.49 -7.15
N ILE A 10 -7.49 6.94 -8.03
CA ILE A 10 -6.10 6.61 -7.73
C ILE A 10 -5.35 7.89 -7.33
N LEU A 11 -5.45 8.97 -8.12
CA LEU A 11 -4.79 10.25 -7.83
C LEU A 11 -5.24 10.88 -6.49
N LEU A 12 -6.52 10.80 -6.15
CA LEU A 12 -7.06 11.32 -4.89
C LEU A 12 -6.58 10.50 -3.68
N CYS A 13 -6.47 9.18 -3.84
CA CYS A 13 -5.88 8.27 -2.84
C CYS A 13 -4.39 8.57 -2.63
N LEU A 14 -3.66 8.84 -3.73
CA LEU A 14 -2.25 9.25 -3.70
C LEU A 14 -2.05 10.57 -2.95
N TYR A 15 -2.95 11.55 -3.14
CA TYR A 15 -2.79 12.88 -2.57
C TYR A 15 -2.90 12.91 -1.05
N HIS A 16 -3.81 12.12 -0.48
CA HIS A 16 -4.08 12.13 0.97
C HIS A 16 -3.11 11.28 1.78
N LYS A 17 -2.72 10.11 1.25
CA LYS A 17 -1.88 9.17 2.00
C LYS A 17 -0.44 9.18 1.51
N GLY A 18 -0.17 9.24 0.20
CA GLY A 18 1.20 9.27 -0.35
C GLY A 18 2.07 10.43 0.18
N THR A 19 1.45 11.56 0.51
CA THR A 19 2.11 12.70 1.18
C THR A 19 2.59 12.40 2.59
N LEU A 20 2.02 11.40 3.29
CA LEU A 20 2.50 10.95 4.59
C LEU A 20 3.90 10.33 4.47
N SER A 21 4.12 9.43 3.51
CA SER A 21 5.43 8.82 3.25
C SER A 21 6.48 9.88 2.88
N LEU A 22 6.11 10.86 2.04
CA LEU A 22 6.98 12.00 1.71
C LEU A 22 7.39 12.79 2.96
N LYS A 23 6.43 13.17 3.80
CA LYS A 23 6.69 13.92 5.03
C LYS A 23 7.51 13.12 6.04
N PHE A 24 7.31 11.80 6.09
CA PHE A 24 8.06 10.92 6.98
C PHE A 24 9.53 10.79 6.53
N LEU A 25 9.77 10.61 5.23
CA LEU A 25 11.11 10.56 4.68
C LEU A 25 11.84 11.90 4.74
N ASP A 26 11.12 13.03 4.70
CA ASP A 26 11.73 14.35 4.96
C ASP A 26 12.22 14.47 6.42
N GLN A 27 11.59 13.77 7.37
CA GLN A 27 12.03 13.72 8.78
C GLN A 27 13.15 12.69 9.00
N VAL A 28 13.12 11.57 8.28
CA VAL A 28 14.08 10.47 8.40
C VAL A 28 14.61 10.08 7.01
N PRO A 29 15.49 10.91 6.41
CA PRO A 29 15.94 10.71 5.02
C PRO A 29 16.85 9.49 4.83
N GLN A 30 17.41 8.96 5.92
CA GLN A 30 18.32 7.80 5.92
C GLN A 30 17.59 6.47 6.09
N LEU A 31 16.25 6.45 5.96
CA LEU A 31 15.47 5.24 6.15
C LEU A 31 15.74 4.23 5.01
N ASP A 32 16.17 3.03 5.39
CA ASP A 32 16.46 1.94 4.43
C ASP A 32 15.19 1.18 4.02
N ALA A 33 14.20 1.11 4.91
CA ALA A 33 12.97 0.36 4.68
C ALA A 33 11.73 0.98 5.35
N GLU A 34 10.60 0.94 4.65
CA GLU A 34 9.27 1.30 5.14
C GLU A 34 8.37 0.04 5.12
N ILE A 35 7.72 -0.26 6.25
CA ILE A 35 6.75 -1.37 6.36
C ILE A 35 5.35 -0.77 6.39
N VAL A 36 4.48 -1.22 5.49
CA VAL A 36 3.12 -0.70 5.29
C VAL A 36 2.12 -1.84 5.42
N VAL A 37 1.04 -1.62 6.16
CA VAL A 37 -0.01 -2.62 6.37
C VAL A 37 -1.15 -2.41 5.36
N GLY A 38 -1.51 -3.47 4.63
CA GLY A 38 -2.73 -3.54 3.80
C GLY A 38 -2.85 -2.56 2.62
N GLY A 39 -4.09 -2.27 2.21
CA GLY A 39 -4.50 -1.58 0.97
C GLY A 39 -3.98 -0.15 0.73
N LEU A 40 -3.08 0.34 1.59
CA LEU A 40 -2.43 1.65 1.48
C LEU A 40 -1.06 1.59 0.79
N ILE A 41 -0.53 0.38 0.53
CA ILE A 41 0.81 0.21 0.00
C ILE A 41 1.02 0.87 -1.36
N SER A 42 0.02 0.87 -2.24
CA SER A 42 0.13 1.47 -3.58
C SER A 42 0.51 2.94 -3.51
N CYS A 43 -0.04 3.67 -2.55
CA CYS A 43 0.21 5.09 -2.38
C CYS A 43 1.53 5.38 -1.66
N MET A 44 1.89 4.56 -0.66
CA MET A 44 3.16 4.70 0.06
C MET A 44 4.35 4.42 -0.86
N VAL A 45 4.26 3.37 -1.70
CA VAL A 45 5.33 3.02 -2.65
C VAL A 45 5.63 4.16 -3.61
N ILE A 46 4.62 4.81 -4.18
CA ILE A 46 4.81 5.93 -5.11
C ILE A 46 5.50 7.10 -4.40
N GLY A 47 5.04 7.47 -3.20
CA GLY A 47 5.65 8.52 -2.40
C GLY A 47 7.12 8.21 -2.07
N ALA A 48 7.38 7.05 -1.47
CA ALA A 48 8.70 6.62 -1.06
C ALA A 48 9.69 6.55 -2.22
N LYS A 49 9.30 5.89 -3.32
CA LYS A 49 10.15 5.72 -4.51
C LYS A 49 10.40 7.02 -5.26
N SER A 50 9.50 8.01 -5.18
CA SER A 50 9.73 9.33 -5.77
C SER A 50 10.85 10.11 -5.07
N LYS A 51 11.11 9.84 -3.78
CA LYS A 51 12.17 10.47 -2.97
C LYS A 51 13.46 9.67 -2.99
N ASN A 52 13.35 8.37 -2.69
CA ASN A 52 14.48 7.46 -2.68
C ASN A 52 14.10 6.16 -3.41
N PRO A 53 14.46 6.01 -4.69
CA PRO A 53 14.20 4.79 -5.43
C PRO A 53 14.81 3.52 -4.81
N ALA A 54 15.87 3.67 -4.00
CA ALA A 54 16.56 2.57 -3.35
C ALA A 54 15.87 2.08 -2.05
N ILE A 55 14.94 2.85 -1.47
CA ILE A 55 14.26 2.44 -0.23
C ILE A 55 13.45 1.17 -0.42
N TRP A 56 13.48 0.26 0.54
CA TRP A 56 12.67 -0.95 0.50
C TRP A 56 11.27 -0.64 1.03
N VAL A 57 10.23 -1.04 0.31
CA VAL A 57 8.84 -0.89 0.76
C VAL A 57 8.22 -2.26 0.87
N LEU A 58 7.81 -2.64 2.07
CA LEU A 58 7.35 -3.98 2.40
C LEU A 58 5.89 -3.94 2.83
N ALA A 59 5.04 -4.73 2.17
CA ALA A 59 3.67 -4.96 2.60
C ALA A 59 3.63 -5.99 3.72
N ALA A 60 2.92 -5.70 4.79
CA ALA A 60 2.55 -6.68 5.80
C ALA A 60 1.04 -6.88 5.79
N GLU A 61 0.60 -8.14 5.81
CA GLU A 61 -0.79 -8.53 5.96
C GLU A 61 -0.94 -9.49 7.13
N PRO A 62 -2.04 -9.41 7.90
CA PRO A 62 -2.31 -10.36 8.96
C PRO A 62 -2.68 -11.72 8.36
N LYS A 63 -2.33 -12.77 9.09
CA LYS A 63 -2.78 -14.12 8.75
C LYS A 63 -4.29 -14.19 8.86
N GLY A 64 -4.97 -14.55 7.77
CA GLY A 64 -6.44 -14.58 7.70
C GLY A 64 -7.08 -13.37 7.03
N ALA A 65 -6.30 -12.36 6.64
CA ALA A 65 -6.68 -11.32 5.66
C ALA A 65 -5.47 -11.00 4.77
N ASP A 66 -4.97 -12.03 4.06
CA ASP A 66 -3.76 -12.03 3.22
C ASP A 66 -4.08 -12.11 1.72
N ASP A 67 -5.20 -11.51 1.31
CA ASP A 67 -5.68 -11.57 -0.07
C ASP A 67 -4.73 -10.89 -1.04
N ALA A 68 -4.03 -9.80 -0.67
CA ALA A 68 -3.04 -9.19 -1.55
C ALA A 68 -1.77 -10.04 -1.70
N THR A 69 -1.34 -10.72 -0.64
CA THR A 69 -0.23 -11.68 -0.65
C THR A 69 -0.57 -12.87 -1.55
N GLN A 70 -1.78 -13.42 -1.41
CA GLN A 70 -2.25 -14.48 -2.29
C GLN A 70 -2.41 -13.99 -3.74
N PHE A 71 -2.97 -12.80 -3.97
CA PHE A 71 -3.04 -12.17 -5.29
C PHE A 71 -1.66 -12.09 -5.94
N LYS A 72 -0.65 -11.65 -5.19
CA LYS A 72 0.73 -11.54 -5.67
C LYS A 72 1.33 -12.90 -6.01
N ALA A 73 1.05 -13.93 -5.21
CA ALA A 73 1.56 -15.28 -5.45
C ALA A 73 0.91 -15.97 -6.65
N TYR A 74 -0.40 -15.78 -6.86
CA TYR A 74 -1.18 -16.48 -7.87
C TYR A 74 -1.52 -15.65 -9.13
N ALA A 75 -1.18 -14.36 -9.14
CA ALA A 75 -1.47 -13.40 -10.20
C ALA A 75 -2.96 -13.35 -10.61
N LYS A 76 -3.86 -13.53 -9.64
CA LYS A 76 -5.32 -13.53 -9.82
C LYS A 76 -5.99 -12.85 -8.65
N MET A 77 -7.09 -12.13 -8.91
CA MET A 77 -7.93 -11.59 -7.84
C MET A 77 -8.46 -12.74 -6.99
N ILE A 78 -8.13 -12.69 -5.70
CA ILE A 78 -8.57 -13.64 -4.69
C ILE A 78 -9.45 -12.86 -3.72
N THR A 79 -10.64 -13.37 -3.47
CA THR A 79 -11.56 -12.83 -2.47
C THR A 79 -11.68 -13.86 -1.37
N LEU A 80 -11.32 -13.48 -0.15
CA LEU A 80 -11.48 -14.34 1.01
C LEU A 80 -12.97 -14.40 1.38
N SER A 81 -13.48 -15.60 1.66
CA SER A 81 -14.88 -15.79 2.07
C SER A 81 -15.15 -15.22 3.46
N GLN A 82 -14.13 -15.22 4.34
CA GLN A 82 -14.12 -14.57 5.65
C GLN A 82 -12.72 -14.07 5.98
N THR A 83 -12.65 -12.89 6.61
CA THR A 83 -11.42 -12.37 7.23
C THR A 83 -11.42 -12.75 8.71
N ASN A 84 -10.37 -13.44 9.17
CA ASN A 84 -10.24 -13.85 10.56
C ASN A 84 -9.02 -13.17 11.18
N THR A 85 -9.19 -11.89 11.48
CA THR A 85 -8.18 -11.00 12.07
C THR A 85 -8.81 -10.22 13.22
N ILE A 86 -7.98 -9.72 14.14
CA ILE A 86 -8.42 -8.85 15.25
C ILE A 86 -8.78 -7.44 14.73
N ASP A 87 -8.27 -7.06 13.55
CA ASP A 87 -8.53 -5.75 12.95
C ASP A 87 -9.71 -5.82 11.96
N ASP A 88 -10.85 -5.31 12.39
CA ASP A 88 -12.09 -5.23 11.59
C ASP A 88 -12.01 -4.26 10.40
N ARG A 89 -10.93 -3.48 10.27
CA ARG A 89 -10.78 -2.42 9.25
C ARG A 89 -9.82 -2.77 8.11
N LEU A 90 -9.32 -4.01 8.09
CA LEU A 90 -8.44 -4.55 7.05
C LEU A 90 -9.23 -5.12 5.87
#